data_AF-A0A346NIZ2-F1
#
_entry.id   AF-A0A346NIZ2-F1
#
_cell.length_a   1.000
_cell.length_b   1.000
_cell.length_c   1.000
_cell.angle_alpha   90.00
_cell.angle_beta   90.00
_cell.angle_gamma   90.00
#
_symmetry.space_group_name_H-M   'P 1'
#
loop_
_entity.id
_entity.type
_entity.pdbx_description
1 polymer ?
#
loop_
_entity_poly.entity_id
_entity_poly.type
_entity_poly.pdbx_seq_one_letter_code
_entity_poly.pdbx_strand_id
1 'polypeptide(L)'
;MAGPLFNTKAHKTSPETGLSSHAGFRVLRYSIMALGVIFAIMCAQTGTAYVAADVASDKTQAWFDGDSLPAPGEIASIQQQLETINSVLIDDAQVKLALARLYIVRGQTDTSKIYYEAARKVLSDVGLIQPSHYEALALQIFLDDFEDTFTQASHTDLVQVLNVGPFEKAVQQLVGPVLIKRWGELPPDIHQLAEPLIKSALRERSTKEILFHYMQQYHTVTPFMCCSPNRETSAQLRVLEATTPNAVVQ
;
A
#
# COMPACT_ATOMS: atom_id res chain seq x y z
N MET A 1 -72.41 17.72 64.05
CA MET A 1 -73.22 17.46 62.84
C MET A 1 -72.58 18.19 61.67
N ALA A 2 -71.70 17.50 60.95
CA ALA A 2 -71.16 17.86 59.65
C ALA A 2 -70.44 16.63 59.10
N GLY A 3 -70.80 16.21 57.88
CA GLY A 3 -70.11 15.20 57.05
C GLY A 3 -70.90 13.90 56.80
N PRO A 4 -70.68 13.18 55.67
CA PRO A 4 -70.06 13.59 54.40
C PRO A 4 -70.83 13.20 53.12
N LEU A 5 -70.48 13.87 52.03
CA LEU A 5 -70.73 13.51 50.62
C LEU A 5 -69.99 12.21 50.26
N PHE A 6 -70.63 11.25 49.59
CA PHE A 6 -69.94 10.41 48.59
C PHE A 6 -70.92 9.90 47.52
N ASN A 7 -70.57 10.23 46.28
CA ASN A 7 -71.23 9.94 45.02
C ASN A 7 -70.85 8.52 44.58
N THR A 8 -71.78 7.57 44.62
CA THR A 8 -71.60 6.22 44.10
C THR A 8 -71.86 6.18 42.60
N LYS A 9 -70.86 6.58 41.81
CA LYS A 9 -70.77 6.12 40.41
C LYS A 9 -69.88 4.88 40.36
N ALA A 10 -70.53 3.76 40.04
CA ALA A 10 -69.91 2.49 39.76
C ALA A 10 -68.75 2.65 38.76
N HIS A 11 -67.57 2.22 39.18
CA HIS A 11 -66.40 2.14 38.33
C HIS A 11 -66.63 1.00 37.32
N LYS A 12 -67.05 1.36 36.11
CA LYS A 12 -67.07 0.43 34.98
C LYS A 12 -65.66 0.38 34.41
N THR A 13 -64.86 -0.58 34.85
CA THR A 13 -63.64 -0.99 34.14
C THR A 13 -64.08 -1.66 32.84
N SER A 14 -64.09 -0.89 31.75
CA SER A 14 -64.11 -1.48 30.42
C SER A 14 -62.66 -1.63 29.96
N PRO A 15 -62.24 -2.83 29.53
CA PRO A 15 -60.92 -3.03 28.95
C PRO A 15 -60.94 -2.43 27.55
N GLU A 16 -59.83 -1.84 27.11
CA GLU A 16 -59.39 -1.78 25.71
C GLU A 16 -58.39 -0.63 25.55
N THR A 17 -57.11 -1.00 25.46
CA THR A 17 -56.18 -0.47 24.46
C THR A 17 -54.92 -1.34 24.48
N GLY A 18 -55.11 -2.65 24.37
CA GLY A 18 -54.06 -3.63 24.08
C GLY A 18 -53.72 -3.69 22.58
N LEU A 19 -53.75 -2.55 21.87
CA LEU A 19 -53.56 -2.51 20.41
C LEU A 19 -52.32 -1.73 19.94
N SER A 20 -51.49 -1.15 20.83
CA SER A 20 -50.28 -0.42 20.42
C SER A 20 -48.96 -1.18 20.61
N SER A 21 -48.91 -2.25 21.42
CA SER A 21 -47.65 -2.97 21.66
C SER A 21 -47.31 -3.96 20.54
N HIS A 22 -48.28 -4.71 20.02
CA HIS A 22 -48.02 -5.73 18.99
C HIS A 22 -47.68 -5.15 17.61
N ALA A 23 -48.30 -4.03 17.21
CA ALA A 23 -47.97 -3.37 15.95
C ALA A 23 -46.56 -2.75 16.01
N GLY A 24 -46.24 -2.05 17.10
CA GLY A 24 -44.90 -1.50 17.32
C GLY A 24 -43.81 -2.58 17.39
N PHE A 25 -44.09 -3.71 18.06
CA PHE A 25 -43.13 -4.83 18.15
C PHE A 25 -42.93 -5.54 16.80
N ARG A 26 -43.97 -5.65 15.97
CA ARG A 26 -43.84 -6.18 14.60
C ARG A 26 -43.03 -5.26 13.71
N VAL A 27 -43.29 -3.95 13.75
CA VAL A 27 -42.51 -2.95 12.98
C VAL A 27 -41.05 -2.98 13.41
N LEU A 28 -40.75 -2.98 14.72
CA LEU A 28 -39.38 -3.08 15.22
C LEU A 28 -38.69 -4.37 14.76
N ARG A 29 -39.38 -5.51 14.81
CA ARG A 29 -38.85 -6.80 14.34
C ARG A 29 -38.56 -6.80 12.84
N TYR A 30 -39.45 -6.23 12.02
CA TYR A 30 -39.21 -6.11 10.58
C TYR A 30 -38.06 -5.14 10.26
N SER A 31 -37.95 -4.02 10.99
CA SER A 31 -36.83 -3.09 10.84
C SER A 31 -35.49 -3.74 11.22
N ILE A 32 -35.43 -4.52 12.30
CA ILE A 32 -34.21 -5.24 12.71
C ILE A 32 -33.85 -6.32 11.67
N MET A 33 -34.83 -7.07 11.16
CA MET A 33 -34.58 -8.06 10.09
C MET A 33 -34.11 -7.38 8.80
N ALA A 34 -34.71 -6.26 8.40
CA ALA A 34 -34.30 -5.50 7.22
C ALA A 34 -32.88 -4.96 7.37
N LEU A 35 -32.53 -4.38 8.53
CA LEU A 35 -31.17 -3.95 8.84
C LEU A 35 -30.19 -5.13 8.83
N GLY A 36 -30.58 -6.28 9.36
CA GLY A 36 -29.77 -7.51 9.33
C GLY A 36 -29.50 -8.00 7.90
N VAL A 37 -30.49 -7.95 7.01
CA VAL A 37 -30.32 -8.30 5.60
C VAL A 37 -29.43 -7.28 4.88
N ILE A 38 -29.63 -5.98 5.11
CA ILE A 38 -28.77 -4.93 4.53
C ILE A 38 -27.32 -5.12 4.99
N PHE A 39 -27.11 -5.35 6.28
CA PHE A 39 -25.79 -5.59 6.83
C PHE A 39 -25.13 -6.85 6.24
N ALA A 40 -25.87 -7.96 6.10
CA ALA A 40 -25.38 -9.17 5.47
C ALA A 40 -24.98 -8.94 4.00
N ILE A 41 -25.78 -8.18 3.25
CA ILE A 41 -25.47 -7.81 1.85
C ILE A 41 -24.23 -6.94 1.79
N MET A 42 -24.10 -5.94 2.66
CA MET A 42 -22.91 -5.08 2.71
C MET A 42 -21.65 -5.90 3.03
N CYS A 43 -21.70 -6.81 4.02
CA CYS A 43 -20.59 -7.70 4.34
C CYS A 43 -20.21 -8.63 3.19
N ALA A 44 -21.20 -9.17 2.46
CA ALA A 44 -20.93 -10.01 1.30
C ALA A 44 -20.26 -9.19 0.18
N GLN A 45 -20.76 -7.99 -0.09
CA GLN A 45 -20.20 -7.09 -1.10
C GLN A 45 -18.77 -6.66 -0.76
N THR A 46 -18.50 -6.23 0.47
CA THR A 46 -17.14 -5.86 0.90
C THR A 46 -16.21 -7.06 0.87
N GLY A 47 -16.64 -8.23 1.34
CA GLY A 47 -15.84 -9.46 1.27
C GLY A 47 -15.45 -9.82 -0.16
N THR A 48 -16.40 -9.75 -1.11
CA THR A 48 -16.08 -9.98 -2.53
C THR A 48 -15.15 -8.94 -3.12
N ALA A 49 -15.26 -7.67 -2.69
CA ALA A 49 -14.38 -6.60 -3.13
C ALA A 49 -12.94 -6.82 -2.64
N TYR A 50 -12.75 -7.28 -1.39
CA TYR A 50 -11.43 -7.60 -0.86
C TYR A 50 -10.76 -8.76 -1.59
N VAL A 51 -11.49 -9.85 -1.86
CA VAL A 51 -10.94 -10.99 -2.63
C VAL A 51 -10.56 -10.55 -4.05
N ALA A 52 -11.41 -9.73 -4.68
CA ALA A 52 -11.13 -9.17 -5.99
C ALA A 52 -9.91 -8.24 -5.99
N ALA A 53 -9.73 -7.45 -4.92
CA ALA A 53 -8.60 -6.56 -4.74
C ALA A 53 -7.28 -7.33 -4.58
N ASP A 54 -7.30 -8.41 -3.80
CA ASP A 54 -6.13 -9.25 -3.52
C ASP A 54 -5.60 -9.89 -4.82
N VAL A 55 -6.50 -10.52 -5.60
CA VAL A 55 -6.15 -11.10 -6.90
C VAL A 55 -5.62 -10.05 -7.88
N ALA A 56 -6.23 -8.86 -7.89
CA ALA A 56 -5.75 -7.76 -8.74
C ALA A 56 -4.39 -7.24 -8.27
N SER A 57 -4.16 -7.15 -6.95
CA SER A 57 -2.89 -6.74 -6.35
C SER A 57 -1.76 -7.71 -6.69
N ASP A 58 -1.99 -9.03 -6.57
CA ASP A 58 -1.01 -10.04 -6.92
C ASP A 58 -0.60 -9.96 -8.39
N LYS A 59 -1.58 -9.76 -9.29
CA LYS A 59 -1.31 -9.58 -10.71
C LYS A 59 -0.50 -8.32 -11.00
N THR A 60 -0.89 -7.19 -10.41
CA THR A 60 -0.18 -5.92 -10.65
C THR A 60 1.23 -5.95 -10.07
N GLN A 61 1.44 -6.63 -8.93
CA GLN A 61 2.75 -6.88 -8.37
C GLN A 61 3.62 -7.72 -9.34
N ALA A 62 3.09 -8.84 -9.84
CA ALA A 62 3.83 -9.70 -10.76
C ALA A 62 4.20 -9.00 -12.09
N TRP A 63 3.35 -8.08 -12.57
CA TRP A 63 3.70 -7.26 -13.74
C TRP A 63 4.73 -6.19 -13.42
N PHE A 64 4.60 -5.56 -12.25
CA PHE A 64 5.51 -4.51 -11.80
C PHE A 64 6.92 -5.05 -11.56
N ASP A 65 7.04 -6.24 -10.96
CA ASP A 65 8.31 -6.91 -10.72
C ASP A 65 8.91 -7.52 -12.00
N GLY A 66 8.13 -7.59 -13.08
CA GLY A 66 8.55 -8.20 -14.35
C GLY A 66 8.49 -9.73 -14.37
N ASP A 67 7.89 -10.36 -13.36
CA ASP A 67 7.70 -11.82 -13.27
C ASP A 67 6.72 -12.35 -14.34
N SER A 68 5.82 -11.50 -14.83
CA SER A 68 4.90 -11.82 -15.91
C SER A 68 4.56 -10.59 -16.75
N LEU A 69 4.05 -10.82 -17.97
CA LEU A 69 3.55 -9.75 -18.84
C LEU A 69 2.02 -9.77 -18.90
N PRO A 70 1.36 -8.61 -18.93
CA PRO A 70 -0.09 -8.55 -19.03
C PRO A 70 -0.58 -9.06 -20.39
N ALA A 71 -1.66 -9.84 -20.39
CA ALA A 71 -2.29 -10.26 -21.63
C ALA A 71 -3.00 -9.07 -22.33
N PRO A 72 -3.23 -9.13 -23.66
CA PRO A 72 -3.96 -8.10 -24.38
C PRO A 72 -5.32 -7.80 -23.74
N GLY A 73 -5.57 -6.53 -23.39
CA GLY A 73 -6.81 -6.08 -22.76
C GLY A 73 -6.90 -6.33 -21.25
N GLU A 74 -5.96 -7.06 -20.66
CA GLU A 74 -5.99 -7.40 -19.23
C GLU A 74 -5.73 -6.17 -18.34
N ILE A 75 -4.80 -5.30 -18.72
CA ILE A 75 -4.52 -4.03 -18.02
C ILE A 75 -5.80 -3.21 -17.87
N ALA A 76 -6.57 -3.04 -18.95
CA ALA A 76 -7.80 -2.25 -18.94
C ALA A 76 -8.87 -2.88 -18.04
N SER A 77 -9.00 -4.22 -18.07
CA SER A 77 -9.92 -4.95 -17.20
C SER A 77 -9.55 -4.81 -15.72
N ILE A 78 -8.28 -5.00 -15.37
CA ILE A 78 -7.80 -4.89 -13.99
C ILE A 78 -7.88 -3.44 -13.50
N GLN A 79 -7.62 -2.46 -14.36
CA GLN A 79 -7.81 -1.05 -14.04
C GLN A 79 -9.25 -0.75 -13.66
N GLN A 80 -10.21 -1.13 -14.53
CA GLN A 80 -11.62 -0.90 -14.27
C GLN A 80 -12.06 -1.58 -12.97
N GLN A 81 -11.57 -2.79 -12.71
CA GLN A 81 -11.85 -3.52 -11.48
C GLN A 81 -11.32 -2.80 -10.25
N LEU A 82 -10.04 -2.40 -10.23
CA LEU A 82 -9.42 -1.72 -9.11
C LEU A 82 -10.00 -0.31 -8.88
N GLU A 83 -10.33 0.44 -9.93
CA GLU A 83 -10.99 1.74 -9.83
C GLU A 83 -12.40 1.60 -9.23
N THR A 84 -13.13 0.57 -9.64
CA THR A 84 -14.46 0.25 -9.06
C THR A 84 -14.32 -0.12 -7.58
N ILE A 85 -13.35 -0.96 -7.23
CA ILE A 85 -13.09 -1.34 -5.84
C ILE A 85 -12.69 -0.12 -5.01
N ASN A 86 -11.79 0.73 -5.51
CA ASN A 86 -11.37 1.97 -4.83
C ASN A 86 -12.55 2.94 -4.62
N SER A 87 -13.59 2.91 -5.47
CA SER A 87 -14.81 3.70 -5.25
C SER A 87 -15.68 3.17 -4.09
N VAL A 88 -15.55 1.89 -3.75
CA VAL A 88 -16.27 1.22 -2.65
C VAL A 88 -15.44 1.25 -1.36
N LEU A 89 -14.13 1.06 -1.48
CA LEU A 89 -13.14 1.01 -0.40
C LEU A 89 -12.22 2.25 -0.47
N ILE A 90 -12.81 3.44 -0.29
CA ILE A 90 -12.19 4.74 -0.62
C ILE A 90 -10.85 4.99 0.09
N ASP A 91 -10.71 4.53 1.34
CA ASP A 91 -9.54 4.79 2.19
C ASP A 91 -8.63 3.55 2.37
N ASP A 92 -8.75 2.56 1.48
CA ASP A 92 -7.95 1.35 1.57
C ASP A 92 -6.59 1.53 0.89
N ALA A 93 -5.52 1.50 1.70
CA ALA A 93 -4.16 1.70 1.22
C ALA A 93 -3.70 0.60 0.27
N GLN A 94 -4.12 -0.66 0.47
CA GLN A 94 -3.67 -1.78 -0.38
C GLN A 94 -4.23 -1.66 -1.79
N VAL A 95 -5.53 -1.31 -1.91
CA VAL A 95 -6.16 -1.06 -3.21
C VAL A 95 -5.46 0.09 -3.95
N LYS A 96 -5.14 1.17 -3.23
CA LYS A 96 -4.42 2.31 -3.79
C LYS A 96 -3.00 1.94 -4.23
N LEU A 97 -2.26 1.16 -3.45
CA LEU A 97 -0.93 0.68 -3.84
C LEU A 97 -0.99 -0.21 -5.10
N ALA A 98 -1.98 -1.10 -5.19
CA ALA A 98 -2.21 -1.90 -6.39
C ALA A 98 -2.52 -1.04 -7.62
N LEU A 99 -3.33 0.01 -7.47
CA LEU A 99 -3.60 1.01 -8.52
C LEU A 99 -2.33 1.76 -8.94
N ALA A 100 -1.51 2.19 -7.98
CA ALA A 100 -0.27 2.91 -8.26
C ALA A 100 0.69 2.04 -9.09
N ARG A 101 0.90 0.76 -8.70
CA ARG A 101 1.70 -0.19 -9.48
C ARG A 101 1.15 -0.41 -10.88
N LEU A 102 -0.17 -0.60 -11.00
CA LEU A 102 -0.84 -0.75 -12.29
C LEU A 102 -0.58 0.46 -13.21
N TYR A 103 -0.71 1.67 -12.68
CA TYR A 103 -0.45 2.88 -13.44
C TYR A 103 1.02 3.01 -13.84
N ILE A 104 1.98 2.59 -13.00
CA ILE A 104 3.39 2.54 -13.39
C ILE A 104 3.61 1.55 -14.54
N VAL A 105 3.09 0.32 -14.42
CA VAL A 105 3.17 -0.72 -15.48
C VAL A 105 2.56 -0.21 -16.79
N ARG A 106 1.41 0.47 -16.70
CA ARG A 106 0.75 1.04 -17.87
C ARG A 106 1.54 2.21 -18.45
N GLY A 107 2.12 3.07 -17.63
CA GLY A 107 3.02 4.14 -18.05
C GLY A 107 4.22 3.61 -18.84
N GLN A 108 4.79 2.49 -18.40
CA GLN A 108 5.89 1.80 -19.07
C GLN A 108 5.44 1.19 -20.41
N THR A 109 4.29 0.53 -20.43
CA THR A 109 3.75 -0.16 -21.62
C THR A 109 3.28 0.84 -22.69
N ASP A 110 2.53 1.86 -22.30
CA ASP A 110 1.94 2.86 -23.20
C ASP A 110 2.91 4.04 -23.47
N THR A 111 4.06 4.09 -22.80
CA THR A 111 5.02 5.21 -22.83
C THR A 111 4.34 6.56 -22.56
N SER A 112 3.46 6.61 -21.56
CA SER A 112 2.59 7.75 -21.30
C SER A 112 2.77 8.30 -19.88
N LYS A 113 3.15 9.58 -19.79
CA LYS A 113 3.33 10.30 -18.53
C LYS A 113 2.05 10.46 -17.70
N ILE A 114 0.88 10.43 -18.35
CA ILE A 114 -0.42 10.56 -17.67
C ILE A 114 -0.60 9.48 -16.61
N TYR A 115 -0.10 8.27 -16.86
CA TYR A 115 -0.21 7.19 -15.86
C TYR A 115 0.78 7.36 -14.71
N TYR A 116 1.97 7.93 -14.92
CA TYR A 116 2.86 8.26 -13.81
C TYR A 116 2.30 9.38 -12.92
N GLU A 117 1.63 10.37 -13.51
CA GLU A 117 0.88 11.38 -12.75
C GLU A 117 -0.27 10.76 -11.96
N ALA A 118 -1.01 9.82 -12.55
CA ALA A 118 -2.06 9.07 -11.85
C ALA A 118 -1.49 8.23 -10.68
N ALA A 119 -0.35 7.57 -10.88
CA ALA A 119 0.35 6.83 -9.83
C ALA A 119 0.75 7.75 -8.67
N ARG A 120 1.39 8.90 -8.94
CA ARG A 120 1.74 9.90 -7.91
C ARG A 120 0.53 10.37 -7.14
N LYS A 121 -0.59 10.64 -7.82
CA LYS A 121 -1.83 11.07 -7.17
C LYS A 121 -2.32 10.01 -6.18
N VAL A 122 -2.37 8.74 -6.59
CA VAL A 122 -2.83 7.66 -5.72
C VAL A 122 -1.87 7.43 -4.54
N LEU A 123 -0.56 7.52 -4.75
CA LEU A 123 0.43 7.44 -3.68
C LEU A 123 0.30 8.61 -2.68
N SER A 124 0.05 9.82 -3.18
CA SER A 124 -0.25 10.98 -2.33
C SER A 124 -1.52 10.75 -1.50
N ASP A 125 -2.56 10.14 -2.05
CA ASP A 125 -3.78 9.81 -1.30
C ASP A 125 -3.47 8.81 -0.17
N VAL A 126 -2.61 7.81 -0.41
CA VAL A 126 -2.14 6.91 0.67
C VAL A 126 -1.38 7.69 1.74
N GLY A 127 -0.50 8.63 1.35
CA GLY A 127 0.22 9.49 2.30
C GLY A 127 -0.69 10.37 3.16
N LEU A 128 -1.85 10.77 2.66
CA LEU A 128 -2.86 11.51 3.45
C LEU A 128 -3.55 10.63 4.50
N ILE A 129 -3.76 9.34 4.20
CA ILE A 129 -4.40 8.39 5.11
C ILE A 129 -3.38 7.83 6.12
N GLN A 130 -2.19 7.47 5.63
CA GLN A 130 -1.11 6.83 6.37
C GLN A 130 0.24 7.47 5.99
N PRO A 131 0.63 8.59 6.62
CA PRO A 131 1.83 9.34 6.25
C PRO A 131 3.15 8.57 6.35
N SER A 132 3.18 7.49 7.14
CA SER A 132 4.36 6.63 7.34
C SER A 132 4.25 5.28 6.65
N HIS A 133 3.34 5.14 5.68
CA HIS A 133 3.21 3.90 4.93
C HIS A 133 4.48 3.65 4.09
N TYR A 134 5.34 2.76 4.57
CA TYR A 134 6.68 2.53 4.02
C TYR A 134 6.65 2.20 2.52
N GLU A 135 5.66 1.41 2.08
CA GLU A 135 5.58 0.99 0.68
C GLU A 135 5.15 2.11 -0.26
N ALA A 136 4.28 3.02 0.21
CA ALA A 136 3.87 4.18 -0.57
C ALA A 136 5.06 5.13 -0.76
N LEU A 137 5.82 5.38 0.33
CA LEU A 137 7.06 6.15 0.27
C LEU A 137 8.08 5.51 -0.66
N ALA A 138 8.28 4.19 -0.57
CA ALA A 138 9.21 3.46 -1.43
C ALA A 138 8.83 3.52 -2.92
N LEU A 139 7.54 3.37 -3.25
CA LEU A 139 7.05 3.52 -4.62
C LEU A 139 7.19 4.96 -5.14
N GLN A 140 6.96 5.96 -4.30
CA GLN A 140 7.15 7.37 -4.66
C GLN A 140 8.62 7.66 -4.98
N ILE A 141 9.54 7.22 -4.12
CA ILE A 141 10.99 7.34 -4.33
C ILE A 141 11.43 6.63 -5.63
N PHE A 142 10.95 5.41 -5.84
CA PHE A 142 11.20 4.67 -7.08
C PHE A 142 10.72 5.44 -8.31
N LEU A 143 9.49 5.95 -8.27
CA LEU A 143 8.90 6.67 -9.39
C LEU A 143 9.64 7.98 -9.69
N ASP A 144 10.04 8.71 -8.66
CA ASP A 144 10.80 9.95 -8.81
C ASP A 144 12.21 9.69 -9.35
N ASP A 145 12.87 8.59 -8.96
CA ASP A 145 14.13 8.18 -9.57
C ASP A 145 13.96 7.73 -11.03
N PHE A 146 12.88 7.00 -11.31
CA PHE A 146 12.58 6.45 -12.63
C PHE A 146 12.29 7.55 -13.66
N GLU A 147 11.53 8.59 -13.27
CA GLU A 147 11.24 9.74 -14.13
C GLU A 147 12.33 10.84 -14.11
N ASP A 148 13.43 10.61 -13.41
CA ASP A 148 14.51 11.58 -13.19
C ASP A 148 14.02 12.92 -12.59
N THR A 149 13.05 12.82 -11.67
CA THR A 149 12.49 13.94 -10.90
C THR A 149 12.88 13.86 -9.42
N PHE A 150 14.04 13.29 -9.12
CA PHE A 150 14.53 13.11 -7.76
C PHE A 150 14.91 14.47 -7.16
N THR A 151 14.17 14.92 -6.14
CA THR A 151 14.33 16.26 -5.54
C THR A 151 14.55 16.20 -4.03
N GLN A 152 14.62 17.37 -3.37
CA GLN A 152 14.68 17.48 -1.92
C GLN A 152 13.46 16.84 -1.21
N ALA A 153 12.29 16.79 -1.87
CA ALA A 153 11.15 16.05 -1.35
C ALA A 153 11.46 14.55 -1.31
N SER A 154 12.02 14.00 -2.41
CA SER A 154 12.44 12.60 -2.49
C SER A 154 13.52 12.25 -1.46
N HIS A 155 14.43 13.18 -1.13
CA HIS A 155 15.36 13.01 0.01
C HIS A 155 14.65 12.88 1.35
N THR A 156 13.60 13.68 1.56
CA THR A 156 12.82 13.67 2.80
C THR A 156 12.06 12.35 2.94
N ASP A 157 11.44 11.89 1.85
CA ASP A 157 10.78 10.59 1.79
C ASP A 157 11.78 9.44 1.99
N LEU A 158 12.99 9.56 1.42
CA LEU A 158 14.06 8.58 1.59
C LEU A 158 14.54 8.49 3.05
N VAL A 159 14.74 9.62 3.72
CA VAL A 159 15.04 9.63 5.16
C VAL A 159 13.91 8.97 5.94
N GLN A 160 12.65 9.28 5.61
CA GLN A 160 11.51 8.72 6.30
C GLN A 160 11.42 7.20 6.11
N VAL A 161 11.49 6.70 4.88
CA VAL A 161 11.35 5.26 4.58
C VAL A 161 12.46 4.44 5.23
N LEU A 162 13.69 4.97 5.28
CA LEU A 162 14.83 4.31 5.93
C LEU A 162 14.67 4.20 7.45
N ASN A 163 13.91 5.11 8.07
CA ASN A 163 13.61 5.03 9.50
C ASN A 163 12.42 4.11 9.80
N VAL A 164 11.40 4.07 8.93
CA VAL A 164 10.15 3.35 9.24
C VAL A 164 10.10 1.91 8.73
N GLY A 165 10.80 1.59 7.63
CA GLY A 165 10.70 0.27 6.99
C GLY A 165 11.99 -0.27 6.35
N PRO A 166 13.19 -0.12 6.95
CA PRO A 166 14.43 -0.58 6.32
C PRO A 166 14.50 -2.10 6.13
N PHE A 167 13.73 -2.87 6.92
CA PHE A 167 13.70 -4.33 6.89
C PHE A 167 12.60 -4.89 5.98
N GLU A 168 11.70 -4.04 5.49
CA GLU A 168 10.60 -4.47 4.64
C GLU A 168 11.11 -4.83 3.24
N LYS A 169 10.71 -6.00 2.75
CA LYS A 169 11.19 -6.54 1.47
C LYS A 169 10.86 -5.59 0.30
N ALA A 170 9.63 -5.09 0.24
CA ALA A 170 9.21 -4.14 -0.78
C ALA A 170 10.08 -2.88 -0.80
N VAL A 171 10.42 -2.34 0.39
CA VAL A 171 11.32 -1.20 0.52
C VAL A 171 12.72 -1.54 0.02
N GLN A 172 13.26 -2.71 0.39
CA GLN A 172 14.58 -3.14 -0.08
C GLN A 172 14.63 -3.29 -1.60
N GLN A 173 13.58 -3.84 -2.22
CA GLN A 173 13.49 -4.04 -3.68
C GLN A 173 13.34 -2.72 -4.43
N LEU A 174 12.59 -1.74 -3.88
CA LEU A 174 12.34 -0.46 -4.53
C LEU A 174 13.43 0.57 -4.27
N VAL A 175 13.85 0.72 -3.02
CA VAL A 175 14.74 1.80 -2.56
C VAL A 175 16.21 1.39 -2.60
N GLY A 176 16.52 0.11 -2.38
CA GLY A 176 17.89 -0.41 -2.47
C GLY A 176 18.59 -0.07 -3.79
N PRO A 177 17.95 -0.33 -4.95
CA PRO A 177 18.43 0.12 -6.26
C PRO A 177 18.72 1.63 -6.36
N VAL A 178 17.82 2.46 -5.84
CA VAL A 178 17.95 3.93 -5.86
C VAL A 178 19.15 4.37 -5.04
N LEU A 179 19.35 3.79 -3.85
CA LEU A 179 20.51 4.05 -2.99
C LEU A 179 21.83 3.72 -3.70
N ILE A 180 21.88 2.59 -4.41
CA ILE A 180 23.08 2.18 -5.16
C ILE A 180 23.34 3.13 -6.32
N LYS A 181 22.32 3.40 -7.14
CA LYS A 181 22.41 4.27 -8.32
C LYS A 181 22.88 5.68 -7.96
N ARG A 182 22.32 6.25 -6.89
CA ARG A 182 22.55 7.66 -6.50
C ARG A 182 23.55 7.83 -5.37
N TRP A 183 24.28 6.80 -4.96
CA TRP A 183 25.08 6.83 -3.72
C TRP A 183 25.99 8.07 -3.61
N GLY A 184 26.67 8.45 -4.69
CA GLY A 184 27.56 9.62 -4.73
C GLY A 184 26.86 10.98 -4.66
N GLU A 185 25.57 11.05 -4.99
CA GLU A 185 24.74 12.27 -4.96
C GLU A 185 24.01 12.43 -3.62
N LEU A 186 23.83 11.34 -2.88
CA LEU A 186 23.07 11.34 -1.63
C LEU A 186 23.87 12.01 -0.49
N PRO A 187 23.19 12.76 0.41
CA PRO A 187 23.87 13.39 1.52
C PRO A 187 24.37 12.37 2.58
N PRO A 188 25.39 12.70 3.39
CA PRO A 188 26.05 11.74 4.29
C PRO A 188 25.17 11.14 5.39
N ASP A 189 24.10 11.83 5.80
CA ASP A 189 23.13 11.32 6.76
C ASP A 189 22.32 10.15 6.20
N ILE A 190 21.94 10.21 4.92
CA ILE A 190 21.28 9.10 4.21
C ILE A 190 22.21 7.89 4.12
N HIS A 191 23.52 8.09 3.92
CA HIS A 191 24.49 6.99 3.90
C HIS A 191 24.48 6.18 5.19
N GLN A 192 24.38 6.85 6.34
CA GLN A 192 24.32 6.19 7.64
C GLN A 192 22.98 5.48 7.84
N LEU A 193 21.87 6.11 7.43
CA LEU A 193 20.53 5.54 7.54
C LEU A 193 20.30 4.35 6.60
N ALA A 194 21.05 4.25 5.50
CA ALA A 194 20.93 3.17 4.54
C ALA A 194 21.53 1.83 5.01
N GLU A 195 22.46 1.84 5.97
CA GLU A 195 23.19 0.64 6.40
C GLU A 195 22.26 -0.52 6.82
N PRO A 196 21.23 -0.32 7.68
CA PRO A 196 20.34 -1.40 8.09
C PRO A 196 19.59 -2.02 6.90
N LEU A 197 19.15 -1.20 5.94
CA LEU A 197 18.46 -1.66 4.74
C LEU A 197 19.38 -2.52 3.87
N ILE A 198 20.57 -2.02 3.53
CA ILE A 198 21.51 -2.75 2.67
C ILE A 198 21.95 -4.06 3.33
N LYS A 199 22.27 -4.03 4.62
CA LYS A 199 22.68 -5.22 5.37
C LYS A 199 21.57 -6.27 5.45
N SER A 200 20.32 -5.83 5.57
CA SER A 200 19.15 -6.71 5.56
C SER A 200 18.91 -7.30 4.17
N ALA A 201 18.89 -6.47 3.13
CA ALA A 201 18.72 -6.89 1.75
C ALA A 201 19.79 -7.90 1.30
N LEU A 202 21.04 -7.72 1.72
CA LEU A 202 22.13 -8.66 1.40
C LEU A 202 22.02 -10.02 2.10
N ARG A 203 21.10 -10.21 3.06
CA ARG A 203 20.84 -11.49 3.72
C ARG A 203 19.83 -12.34 2.96
N GLU A 204 18.81 -11.72 2.40
CA GLU A 204 17.76 -12.43 1.66
C GLU A 204 18.17 -12.60 0.20
N ARG A 205 17.95 -13.79 -0.35
CA ARG A 205 18.45 -14.14 -1.68
C ARG A 205 17.87 -13.23 -2.78
N SER A 206 16.56 -13.03 -2.79
CA SER A 206 15.88 -12.28 -3.86
C SER A 206 16.29 -10.80 -3.89
N THR A 207 16.41 -10.16 -2.72
CA THR A 207 16.85 -8.76 -2.64
C THR A 207 18.35 -8.62 -2.88
N LYS A 208 19.17 -9.57 -2.40
CA LYS A 208 20.61 -9.62 -2.70
C LYS A 208 20.92 -9.67 -4.19
N GLU A 209 20.23 -10.54 -4.93
CA GLU A 209 20.44 -10.67 -6.39
C GLU A 209 20.12 -9.35 -7.12
N ILE A 210 19.04 -8.66 -6.74
CA ILE A 210 18.71 -7.32 -7.23
C ILE A 210 19.81 -6.33 -6.88
N LEU A 211 20.22 -6.23 -5.62
CA LEU A 211 21.26 -5.26 -5.22
C LEU A 211 22.57 -5.50 -5.97
N PHE A 212 22.99 -6.75 -6.13
CA PHE A 212 24.20 -7.08 -6.89
C PHE A 212 24.11 -6.67 -8.36
N HIS A 213 22.96 -6.89 -8.99
CA HIS A 213 22.73 -6.43 -10.35
C HIS A 213 22.92 -4.91 -10.45
N TYR A 214 22.31 -4.14 -9.55
CA TYR A 214 22.43 -2.68 -9.53
C TYR A 214 23.85 -2.21 -9.17
N MET A 215 24.52 -2.85 -8.21
CA MET A 215 25.91 -2.51 -7.85
C MET A 215 26.85 -2.72 -9.04
N GLN A 216 26.63 -3.79 -9.81
CA GLN A 216 27.38 -4.06 -11.03
C GLN A 216 27.05 -3.04 -12.12
N GLN A 217 25.77 -2.76 -12.36
CA GLN A 217 25.31 -1.82 -13.39
C GLN A 217 25.81 -0.39 -13.16
N TYR A 218 25.76 0.08 -11.92
CA TYR A 218 26.15 1.44 -11.54
C TYR A 218 27.56 1.54 -10.96
N HIS A 219 28.32 0.44 -11.01
CA HIS A 219 29.71 0.39 -10.58
C HIS A 219 29.95 0.90 -9.14
N THR A 220 28.95 0.72 -8.27
CA THR A 220 28.95 1.24 -6.90
C THR A 220 28.90 0.07 -5.92
N VAL A 221 30.09 -0.43 -5.55
CA VAL A 221 30.25 -1.61 -4.68
C VAL A 221 30.94 -1.25 -3.36
N THR A 222 32.04 -0.49 -3.44
CA THR A 222 32.93 -0.19 -2.31
C THR A 222 32.21 0.33 -1.05
N PRO A 223 31.20 1.23 -1.13
CA PRO A 223 30.49 1.70 0.06
C PRO A 223 29.76 0.60 0.83
N PHE A 224 29.35 -0.47 0.14
CA PHE A 224 28.52 -1.52 0.69
C PHE A 224 29.31 -2.74 1.19
N MET A 225 30.64 -2.70 1.08
CA MET A 225 31.53 -3.78 1.54
C MET A 225 31.40 -4.08 3.04
N CYS A 226 31.11 -3.05 3.85
CA CYS A 226 30.88 -3.18 5.29
C CYS A 226 29.57 -3.89 5.64
N CYS A 227 28.60 -3.92 4.71
CA CYS A 227 27.25 -4.42 4.96
C CYS A 227 27.12 -5.95 4.77
N SER A 228 28.22 -6.64 4.43
CA SER A 228 28.18 -8.09 4.19
C SER A 228 27.76 -8.88 5.44
N PRO A 229 26.72 -9.74 5.35
CA PRO A 229 26.27 -10.54 6.48
C PRO A 229 27.10 -11.80 6.74
N ASN A 230 27.88 -12.28 5.77
CA ASN A 230 28.66 -13.52 5.88
C ASN A 230 29.85 -13.55 4.90
N ARG A 231 30.70 -14.58 5.01
CA ARG A 231 31.92 -14.72 4.18
C ARG A 231 31.61 -14.90 2.69
N GLU A 232 30.50 -15.55 2.34
CA GLU A 232 30.11 -15.79 0.95
C GLU A 232 29.72 -14.49 0.26
N THR A 233 28.83 -13.71 0.89
CA THR A 233 28.44 -12.38 0.39
C THR A 233 29.64 -11.44 0.30
N SER A 234 30.58 -11.50 1.26
CA SER A 234 31.82 -10.73 1.18
C SER A 234 32.67 -11.11 -0.04
N ALA A 235 32.76 -12.41 -0.36
CA ALA A 235 33.49 -12.86 -1.53
C ALA A 235 32.81 -12.39 -2.83
N GLN A 236 31.48 -12.49 -2.91
CA GLN A 236 30.70 -12.01 -4.05
C GLN A 236 30.89 -10.50 -4.27
N LEU A 237 30.82 -9.69 -3.21
CA LEU A 237 31.06 -8.25 -3.29
C LEU A 237 32.49 -7.91 -3.77
N ARG A 238 33.53 -8.63 -3.30
CA ARG A 238 34.91 -8.44 -3.81
C ARG A 238 35.05 -8.78 -5.28
N VAL A 239 34.38 -9.84 -5.72
CA VAL A 239 34.36 -10.21 -7.15
C VAL A 239 33.69 -9.11 -7.96
N LEU A 240 32.53 -8.62 -7.50
CA LEU A 240 31.85 -7.49 -8.15
C LEU A 240 32.77 -6.27 -8.24
N GLU A 241 33.39 -5.85 -7.13
CA GLU A 241 34.36 -4.74 -7.11
C GLU A 241 35.52 -4.94 -8.09
N ALA A 242 36.10 -6.14 -8.15
CA ALA A 242 37.22 -6.44 -9.05
C ALA A 242 36.82 -6.53 -10.54
N THR A 243 35.59 -6.92 -10.83
CA THR A 243 35.06 -7.02 -12.21
C THR A 243 34.49 -5.71 -12.74
N THR A 244 34.28 -4.74 -11.86
CA THR A 244 33.81 -3.42 -12.17
C THR A 244 35.03 -2.57 -12.55
N PRO A 245 35.20 -2.14 -13.81
CA PRO A 245 36.27 -1.19 -14.12
C PRO A 245 35.99 0.07 -13.29
N ASN A 246 36.92 0.43 -12.40
CA ASN A 246 36.81 1.62 -11.55
C ASN A 246 36.33 2.80 -12.39
N ALA A 247 35.05 3.19 -12.24
CA ALA A 247 34.58 4.47 -12.71
C ALA A 247 35.33 5.49 -11.85
N VAL A 248 36.40 6.02 -12.40
CA VAL A 248 37.16 7.10 -11.80
C VAL A 248 36.16 8.21 -11.48
N VAL A 249 36.02 8.49 -10.19
CA VAL A 249 35.33 9.66 -9.65
C VAL A 249 35.73 10.87 -10.49
N GLN A 250 34.80 11.41 -11.27
CA GLN A 250 34.89 12.73 -11.89
C GLN A 250 34.10 13.73 -11.05
#